data_AF-A0AAU5MBP5-F1
#
_entry.id   AF-A0AAU5MBP5-F1
#
_cell.length_a   1.000
_cell.length_b   1.000
_cell.length_c   1.000
_cell.angle_alpha   90.00
_cell.angle_beta   90.00
_cell.angle_gamma   90.00
#
_symmetry.space_group_name_H-M   'P 1'
#
loop_
_entity.id
_entity.type
_entity.pdbx_description
1 polymer ?
#
loop_
_entity_poly.entity_id
_entity_poly.type
_entity_poly.pdbx_seq_one_letter_code
_entity_poly.pdbx_strand_id
1 'polypeptide(L)' 'MRTANRPLLLALAEERLGRAALEAGDRQTGVPALERALDSLVALGAAAPARRIQAVLERYAGDRPAPA' A
#
# COMPACT_ATOMS: atom_id res chain seq x y z
N MET A 1 10.46 -2.93 -26.11
CA MET A 1 9.39 -3.22 -25.13
C MET A 1 8.58 -1.96 -24.90
N ARG A 2 7.28 -1.95 -25.21
CA ARG A 2 6.40 -0.82 -24.82
C ARG A 2 6.10 -0.99 -23.34
N THR A 3 6.67 -0.14 -22.50
CA THR A 3 6.19 0.10 -21.14
C THR A 3 4.78 0.65 -21.25
N ALA A 4 3.79 -0.24 -21.35
CA ALA A 4 2.40 0.16 -21.28
C ALA A 4 2.21 0.76 -19.90
N ASN A 5 2.01 2.09 -19.85
CA ASN A 5 1.74 2.82 -18.63
C ASN A 5 0.40 2.29 -18.07
N ARG A 6 0.48 1.34 -17.14
CA ARG A 6 -0.67 0.65 -16.54
C ARG A 6 -0.69 0.95 -15.05
N PRO A 7 -1.04 2.19 -14.67
CA PRO A 7 -0.95 2.65 -13.28
C PRO A 7 -1.79 1.79 -12.33
N LEU A 8 -2.94 1.28 -12.78
CA LEU A 8 -3.75 0.37 -11.97
C LEU A 8 -3.03 -0.96 -11.68
N LEU A 9 -2.32 -1.54 -12.66
CA LEU A 9 -1.58 -2.78 -12.42
C LEU A 9 -0.40 -2.57 -11.48
N LEU A 10 0.29 -1.43 -11.59
CA LEU A 10 1.36 -1.08 -10.67
C LEU A 10 0.83 -0.94 -9.25
N ALA A 11 -0.27 -0.21 -9.06
CA ALA A 11 -0.88 -0.02 -7.74
C ALA A 11 -1.31 -1.36 -7.10
N LEU A 12 -1.88 -2.27 -7.88
CA LEU A 12 -2.24 -3.61 -7.40
C LEU A 12 -1.01 -4.48 -7.09
N ALA A 13 0.09 -4.33 -7.83
CA ALA A 13 1.34 -5.02 -7.53
C ALA A 13 1.96 -4.52 -6.22
N GLU A 14 1.97 -3.20 -6.00
CA GLU A 14 2.41 -2.58 -4.75
C GLU A 14 1.54 -3.00 -3.56
N GLU A 15 0.21 -3.09 -3.75
CA GLU A 15 -0.68 -3.61 -2.71
C GLU A 15 -0.29 -5.04 -2.30
N ARG A 16 -0.05 -5.92 -3.27
CA ARG A 16 0.32 -7.33 -3.02
C ARG A 16 1.67 -7.44 -2.35
N LEU A 17 2.66 -6.66 -2.80
CA LEU A 17 3.97 -6.59 -2.16
C LEU A 17 3.85 -6.16 -0.71
N GLY A 18 3.08 -5.09 -0.46
CA GLY A 18 2.87 -4.55 0.87
C GLY A 18 2.27 -5.59 1.82
N ARG A 19 1.19 -6.26 1.40
CA ARG A 19 0.56 -7.33 2.18
C ARG A 19 1.52 -8.47 2.50
N ALA A 20 2.23 -8.97 1.49
CA ALA A 20 3.17 -10.08 1.67
C ALA A 20 4.32 -9.71 2.63
N ALA A 21 4.86 -8.50 2.53
CA ALA A 21 5.89 -8.02 3.45
C ALA A 21 5.35 -7.90 4.89
N LEU A 22 4.13 -7.38 5.07
CA LEU A 22 3.49 -7.32 6.39
C LEU A 22 3.20 -8.69 7.00
N GLU A 23 2.77 -9.67 6.18
CA GLU A 23 2.59 -11.07 6.60
C GLU A 23 3.92 -11.70 7.03
N ALA A 24 5.03 -11.32 6.39
CA ALA A 24 6.38 -11.72 6.76
C ALA A 24 6.96 -10.94 7.96
N GLY A 25 6.22 -9.97 8.51
CA GLY A 25 6.68 -9.10 9.60
C GLY A 25 7.59 -7.95 9.16
N ASP A 26 7.87 -7.81 7.86
CA ASP A 26 8.66 -6.72 7.30
C ASP A 26 7.80 -5.46 7.11
N ARG A 27 7.69 -4.67 8.19
CA ARG A 27 7.00 -3.38 8.16
C ARG A 27 7.72 -2.33 7.33
N GLN A 28 9.05 -2.39 7.24
CA GLN A 28 9.86 -1.40 6.55
C GLN A 28 9.61 -1.45 5.03
N THR A 29 9.36 -2.63 4.49
CA THR A 29 8.91 -2.79 3.11
C THR A 29 7.39 -2.68 2.98
N GLY A 30 6.65 -3.28 3.92
CA GLY A 30 5.20 -3.43 3.83
C GLY A 30 4.42 -2.12 3.86
N VAL A 31 4.72 -1.24 4.82
CA VAL A 31 4.00 0.04 4.99
C VAL A 31 4.23 0.97 3.78
N PRO A 32 5.47 1.25 3.33
CA PRO A 32 5.69 2.14 2.20
C PRO A 32 5.18 1.62 0.87
N ALA A 33 5.07 0.29 0.69
CA ALA A 33 4.46 -0.28 -0.51
C ALA A 33 2.94 -0.07 -0.52
N LEU A 34 2.27 -0.22 0.64
CA LEU A 34 0.85 0.06 0.77
C LEU A 34 0.53 1.56 0.64
N GLU A 35 1.38 2.46 1.14
CA GLU A 35 1.22 3.91 0.97
C GLU A 35 1.24 4.31 -0.51
N ARG A 36 2.23 3.82 -1.29
CA ARG A 36 2.30 4.07 -2.74
C ARG A 36 1.10 3.51 -3.52
N ALA A 37 0.66 2.31 -3.14
CA ALA A 37 -0.53 1.71 -3.72
C ALA A 37 -1.78 2.55 -3.42
N LEU A 38 -1.92 3.04 -2.19
CA LEU A 38 -3.02 3.91 -1.78
C LEU A 38 -3.04 5.21 -2.60
N ASP A 39 -1.91 5.93 -2.67
CA ASP A 39 -1.80 7.18 -3.42
C ASP A 39 -2.18 6.98 -4.90
N SER A 40 -1.69 5.90 -5.49
CA SER A 40 -1.99 5.55 -6.88
C SER A 40 -3.47 5.22 -7.09
N LEU A 41 -4.10 4.48 -6.17
CA LEU A 41 -5.53 4.14 -6.27
C LEU A 41 -6.42 5.35 -6.04
N VAL A 42 -6.05 6.27 -5.16
CA VAL A 42 -6.74 7.55 -4.96
C VAL A 42 -6.65 8.40 -6.23
N ALA A 43 -5.46 8.53 -6.83
CA ALA A 43 -5.27 9.25 -8.09
C ALA A 43 -6.08 8.64 -9.25
N LEU A 44 -6.31 7.33 -9.24
CA LEU A 44 -7.12 6.62 -10.24
C LEU A 44 -8.63 6.63 -9.93
N GLY A 45 -9.07 7.21 -8.81
CA GLY A 45 -10.48 7.19 -8.39
C GLY A 45 -10.97 5.81 -7.91
N ALA A 46 -10.07 4.87 -7.65
CA ALA A 46 -10.38 3.52 -7.21
C ALA A 46 -10.67 3.49 -5.69
N ALA A 47 -11.80 4.08 -5.28
CA ALA A 47 -12.12 4.32 -3.88
C ALA A 47 -12.32 3.05 -3.01
N ALA A 48 -12.83 1.96 -3.60
CA ALA A 48 -13.04 0.71 -2.88
C ALA A 48 -11.72 0.02 -2.47
N PRO A 49 -10.75 -0.21 -3.37
CA PRO A 49 -9.44 -0.72 -2.97
C PRO A 49 -8.65 0.26 -2.10
N ALA A 50 -8.71 1.57 -2.35
CA ALA A 50 -8.06 2.57 -1.50
C ALA A 50 -8.49 2.46 -0.02
N ARG A 51 -9.80 2.36 0.25
CA ARG A 51 -10.32 2.19 1.62
C ARG A 51 -9.82 0.91 2.30
N ARG A 52 -9.67 -0.19 1.55
CA ARG A 52 -9.13 -1.44 2.12
C ARG A 52 -7.67 -1.30 2.53
N ILE A 53 -6.88 -0.53 1.77
CA ILE A 53 -5.48 -0.28 2.10
C ILE A 53 -5.36 0.64 3.32
N GLN A 54 -6.19 1.68 3.40
CA GLN A 54 -6.26 2.57 4.57
C GLN A 54 -6.51 1.79 5.87
N ALA A 55 -7.51 0.90 5.89
CA ALA A 55 -7.81 0.08 7.07
C ALA A 55 -6.64 -0.81 7.50
N VAL A 56 -5.84 -1.30 6.54
CA VAL A 56 -4.61 -2.04 6.87
C VAL A 56 -3.58 -1.09 7.48
N LEU A 57 -3.30 0.04 6.83
CA LEU A 57 -2.30 1.01 7.30
C LEU A 57 -2.61 1.54 8.71
N GLU A 58 -3.87 1.82 9.02
CA GLU A 58 -4.31 2.27 10.35
C GLU A 58 -3.93 1.28 11.46
N ARG A 59 -4.05 -0.03 11.19
CA ARG A 59 -3.66 -1.10 12.13
C ARG A 59 -2.16 -1.08 12.43
N TYR A 60 -1.33 -0.65 11.48
CA TYR A 60 0.13 -0.64 11.62
C TYR A 60 0.67 0.73 12.08
N ALA A 61 -0.08 1.81 11.84
CA ALA A 61 0.22 3.13 12.39
C ALA A 61 0.01 3.20 13.91
N GLY A 62 -0.97 2.45 14.44
CA GLY A 62 -1.24 2.34 15.87
C GLY A 62 -0.15 1.63 16.68
N ASP A 63 0.82 0.97 16.03
CA ASP A 63 1.91 0.23 16.68
C ASP A 63 3.26 0.99 16.62
N ARG A 64 3.21 2.29 16.33
CA ARG A 64 4.36 3.21 16.40
C ARG A 64 4.57 3.60 17.88
N PRO A 65 5.74 3.32 18.49
CA PRO A 65 6.05 3.92 19.80
C PRO A 65 6.03 5.43 19.65
N ALA A 66 5.30 6.11 20.55
CA ALA A 66 5.24 7.56 20.58
C ALA A 66 6.67 8.13 20.71
N PRO A 67 7.01 9.22 19.99
CA PRO A 67 8.30 9.87 20.17
C PRO A 67 8.40 10.37 21.63
N ALA A 68 9.51 10.03 22.28
CA ALA A 68 9.88 10.51 23.61
C ALA A 68 10.23 12.00 23.62
#